data_AF-A0A920PSC2-F1
#
_entry.id   AF-A0A920PSC2-F1
#
_cell.length_a   1.000
_cell.length_b   1.000
_cell.length_c   1.000
_cell.angle_alpha   90.00
_cell.angle_beta   90.00
_cell.angle_gamma   90.00
#
_symmetry.space_group_name_H-M   'P 1'
#
loop_
_entity.id
_entity.type
_entity.pdbx_description
1 polymer ?
#
loop_
_entity_poly.entity_id
_entity_poly.type
_entity_poly.pdbx_seq_one_letter_code
_entity_poly.pdbx_strand_id
1 'polypeptide(L)' 'MMLDHLGEQSAADRVDNAVANCLEQRTILTADLGGTASTSQMGDEAARLIREG' A
#
# COMPACT_ATOMS: atom_id res chain seq x y z
N MET A 1 -1.02 1.89 11.92
CA MET A 1 -1.67 0.93 12.87
C MET A 1 -0.83 -0.36 13.04
N MET A 2 -1.05 -1.14 14.12
CA MET A 2 -0.21 -2.24 14.67
C MET A 2 1.28 -1.92 14.82
N LEU A 3 1.98 -1.67 13.71
CA LEU A 3 3.38 -1.23 13.70
C LEU A 3 3.57 0.00 14.59
N ASP A 4 2.70 1.00 14.44
CA ASP A 4 2.63 2.18 15.31
C ASP A 4 2.46 1.82 16.80
N HIS A 5 1.59 0.86 17.12
CA HIS A 5 1.39 0.37 18.49
C HIS A 5 2.61 -0.38 19.05
N LEU A 6 3.38 -1.03 18.18
CA LEU A 6 4.63 -1.72 18.51
C LEU A 6 5.84 -0.76 18.60
N GLY A 7 5.64 0.53 18.33
CA GLY A 7 6.71 1.54 18.30
C GLY A 7 7.50 1.60 16.99
N GLU A 8 7.05 0.89 15.95
CA GLU A 8 7.69 0.83 14.63
C GLU A 8 7.20 1.96 13.71
N GLN A 9 7.40 3.21 14.13
CA GLN A 9 6.87 4.40 13.45
C GLN A 9 7.31 4.49 11.98
N SER A 10 8.61 4.32 11.71
CA SER A 10 9.15 4.42 10.36
C SER A 10 8.59 3.34 9.42
N ALA A 11 8.39 2.13 9.94
CA ALA A 11 7.79 1.06 9.16
C ALA A 11 6.30 1.33 8.90
N ALA A 12 5.57 1.83 9.91
CA ALA A 12 4.18 2.22 9.78
C ALA A 12 4.00 3.29 8.68
N ASP A 13 4.80 4.36 8.73
CA ASP A 13 4.73 5.45 7.76
C ASP A 13 5.03 4.97 6.33
N ARG A 14 6.03 4.10 6.15
CA ARG A 14 6.35 3.55 4.82
C ARG A 14 5.22 2.71 4.25
N VAL A 15 4.57 1.88 5.07
CA VAL A 15 3.42 1.06 4.64
C VAL A 15 2.21 1.94 4.33
N ASP A 16 1.86 2.86 5.22
CA ASP A 16 0.68 3.72 5.05
C ASP A 16 0.84 4.62 3.81
N ASN A 17 2.02 5.21 3.59
CA ASN A 17 2.30 6.02 2.40
C ASN A 17 2.26 5.21 1.11
N ALA A 18 2.82 3.99 1.10
CA ALA A 18 2.80 3.14 -0.08
C ALA A 18 1.37 2.75 -0.47
N VAL A 19 0.54 2.37 0.51
CA VAL A 19 -0.87 2.04 0.27
C VAL A 19 -1.65 3.27 -0.20
N ALA A 20 -1.45 4.43 0.43
CA ALA A 20 -2.08 5.69 0.01
C ALA A 20 -1.72 6.03 -1.45
N ASN A 21 -0.44 5.95 -1.81
CA ASN A 21 0.04 6.20 -3.17
C ASN A 21 -0.61 5.27 -4.21
N CYS A 22 -0.75 3.97 -3.92
CA CYS A 22 -1.47 3.04 -4.81
C CYS A 22 -2.90 3.49 -5.09
N LEU A 23 -3.61 3.92 -4.04
CA LEU A 23 -5.01 4.34 -4.13
C LEU A 23 -5.17 5.69 -4.84
N GLU A 24 -4.28 6.64 -4.58
CA GLU A 24 -4.27 7.96 -5.22
C GLU A 24 -4.02 7.88 -6.72
N GLN A 25 -3.11 7.00 -7.16
CA GLN A 25 -2.81 6.81 -8.59
C GLN A 25 -3.96 6.16 -9.37
N ARG A 26 -4.85 5.42 -8.70
CA ARG A 26 -5.99 4.69 -9.29
C ARG A 26 -5.63 3.67 -10.39
N THR A 27 -4.33 3.37 -10.57
CA THR A 27 -3.84 2.42 -11.60
C THR A 27 -4.01 0.97 -11.17
N ILE A 28 -3.74 0.66 -9.89
CA ILE A 28 -3.84 -0.70 -9.31
C ILE A 28 -4.93 -0.68 -8.25
N LEU A 29 -6.19 -0.69 -8.70
CA LEU A 29 -7.36 -0.81 -7.84
C LEU A 29 -7.99 -2.19 -7.97
N THR A 30 -8.35 -2.76 -6.83
CA THR A 30 -9.10 -4.02 -6.77
C THR A 30 -10.55 -3.82 -7.22
N ALA A 31 -11.23 -4.92 -7.53
CA ALA A 31 -12.59 -4.91 -8.04
C ALA A 31 -13.60 -4.22 -7.09
N ASP A 32 -13.43 -4.37 -5.78
CA ASP A 32 -14.27 -3.72 -4.76
C ASP A 32 -14.08 -2.19 -4.72
N LEU A 33 -12.96 -1.68 -5.21
CA LEU A 33 -12.66 -0.26 -5.35
C LEU A 33 -12.91 0.28 -6.77
N GLY A 34 -13.55 -0.52 -7.63
CA GLY A 34 -13.90 -0.13 -9.00
C GLY A 34 -12.78 -0.31 -10.03
N GLY A 35 -11.74 -1.06 -9.71
CA GLY A 35 -10.69 -1.43 -10.66
C GLY A 35 -10.78 -2.88 -11.14
N THR A 36 -9.70 -3.38 -11.72
CA THR A 36 -9.60 -4.74 -12.27
C THR A 36 -8.41 -5.52 -11.73
N ALA A 37 -7.62 -4.93 -10.82
CA ALA A 37 -6.47 -5.57 -10.23
C ALA A 37 -6.90 -6.66 -9.24
N SER A 38 -6.08 -7.70 -9.13
CA SER A 38 -6.18 -8.69 -8.07
C SER A 38 -5.58 -8.16 -6.76
N THR A 39 -5.94 -8.80 -5.64
CA THR A 39 -5.34 -8.52 -4.33
C THR A 39 -3.82 -8.65 -4.34
N SER A 40 -3.29 -9.67 -5.04
CA SER A 40 -1.83 -9.86 -5.16
C SER A 40 -1.17 -8.73 -5.93
N GLN A 41 -1.76 -8.27 -7.04
CA GLN A 41 -1.21 -7.14 -7.80
C GLN A 41 -1.15 -5.84 -6.99
N MET A 42 -2.17 -5.57 -6.17
CA MET A 42 -2.16 -4.44 -5.24
C MET A 42 -1.05 -4.58 -4.17
N GLY A 43 -0.92 -5.78 -3.59
CA GLY A 43 0.13 -6.06 -2.60
C GLY A 43 1.55 -5.95 -3.19
N ASP A 44 1.75 -6.44 -4.41
CA ASP A 44 3.02 -6.37 -5.13
C ASP A 44 3.41 -4.91 -5.40
N GLU A 45 2.46 -4.08 -5.80
CA GLU A 45 2.69 -2.66 -6.05
C GLU A 45 3.02 -1.89 -4.76
N ALA A 46 2.28 -2.14 -3.67
CA ALA A 46 2.60 -1.55 -2.38
C ALA A 46 4.01 -1.97 -1.91
N ALA A 47 4.37 -3.25 -2.07
CA ALA A 47 5.70 -3.75 -1.73
C ALA A 47 6.81 -3.14 -2.61
N ARG A 48 6.52 -2.84 -3.88
CA ARG A 48 7.44 -2.14 -4.79
C ARG A 48 7.68 -0.71 -4.31
N LEU A 49 6.62 0.05 -4.01
CA LEU A 49 6.73 1.42 -3.50
C LEU A 49 7.49 1.50 -2.18
N ILE A 50 7.29 0.53 -1.27
CA ILE A 50 8.06 0.45 -0.02
C ILE A 50 9.56 0.28 -0.29
N ARG A 51 9.97 -0.48 -1.32
CA ARG A 51 11.40 -0.70 -1.63
C ARG A 51 12.06 0.50 -2.29
N GLU A 52 11.29 1.32 -3.00
CA GLU A 52 11.80 2.46 -3.76
C GLU A 52 11.84 3.77 -2.95
N GLY A 53 11.09 3.84 -1.84
CA GLY A 53 11.09 4.94 -0.87
C GLY A 53 11.88 4.64 0.39
#